data_AF-A0A521V9V7-F1
#
_entry.id   AF-A0A521V9V7-F1
#
_cell.length_a   1.000
_cell.length_b   1.000
_cell.length_c   1.000
_cell.angle_alpha   90.00
_cell.angle_beta   90.00
_cell.angle_gamma   90.00
#
_symmetry.space_group_name_H-M   'P 1'
#
loop_
_entity.id
_entity.type
_entity.pdbx_description
1 polymer ?
#
loop_
_entity_poly.entity_id
_entity_poly.type
_entity_poly.pdbx_seq_one_letter_code
_entity_poly.pdbx_strand_id
1 'polypeptide(L)'
;MISKYRMKIDLLGQAILIVAIVLLAFFASGKAWTNAMLVVLGLWQLASAFHLMYVYQHIKRLNFVKIVIVLAVSLPIWMHFVGGFAYLPVAGVVVWYFVRTVRDTIAVYNRPRSFWDL
;
A
#
# COMPACT_ATOMS: atom_id res chain seq x y z
N MET A 1 -14.33 -2.07 -15.08
CA MET A 1 -14.68 -2.96 -13.96
C MET A 1 -13.43 -3.57 -13.33
N ILE A 2 -13.32 -3.62 -11.99
CA ILE A 2 -12.14 -4.23 -11.35
C ILE A 2 -12.25 -5.74 -11.35
N SER A 3 -11.28 -6.43 -11.96
CA SER A 3 -11.20 -7.89 -11.88
C SER A 3 -10.99 -8.37 -10.43
N LYS A 4 -11.78 -9.36 -10.02
CA LYS A 4 -11.62 -10.07 -8.73
C LYS A 4 -10.21 -10.65 -8.57
N TYR A 5 -9.62 -11.16 -9.66
CA TYR A 5 -8.25 -11.70 -9.67
C TYR A 5 -7.22 -10.61 -9.38
N ARG A 6 -7.37 -9.43 -10.00
CA ARG A 6 -6.49 -8.28 -9.74
C ARG A 6 -6.49 -7.87 -8.27
N MET A 7 -7.66 -7.83 -7.63
CA MET A 7 -7.75 -7.50 -6.20
C MET A 7 -7.14 -8.59 -5.31
N LYS A 8 -7.31 -9.88 -5.65
CA LYS A 8 -6.65 -10.98 -4.91
C LYS A 8 -5.13 -10.84 -4.96
N ILE A 9 -4.56 -10.66 -6.15
CA ILE A 9 -3.10 -10.57 -6.35
C ILE A 9 -2.54 -9.36 -5.59
N ASP A 10 -3.20 -8.20 -5.70
CA ASP A 10 -2.77 -6.99 -5.00
C ASP A 10 -2.82 -7.16 -3.47
N LEU A 11 -3.91 -7.73 -2.95
CA LEU A 11 -4.05 -7.95 -1.51
C LEU A 11 -3.04 -8.98 -0.99
N LEU A 12 -2.87 -10.10 -1.70
CA LEU A 12 -1.92 -11.15 -1.34
C LEU A 12 -0.49 -10.63 -1.36
N GLY A 13 -0.10 -9.92 -2.42
CA GLY A 13 1.24 -9.34 -2.55
C GLY A 13 1.54 -8.36 -1.42
N GLN A 14 0.60 -7.46 -1.09
CA GLN A 14 0.77 -6.54 0.04
C GLN A 14 0.84 -7.28 1.38
N ALA A 15 0.01 -8.29 1.61
CA ALA A 15 0.02 -9.06 2.86
C ALA A 15 1.35 -9.78 3.07
N ILE A 16 1.86 -10.44 2.02
CA ILE A 16 3.16 -11.13 2.06
C ILE A 16 4.29 -10.13 2.36
N LEU A 17 4.30 -9.00 1.66
CA LEU A 17 5.33 -7.96 1.86
C LEU A 17 5.27 -7.36 3.28
N ILE A 18 4.09 -7.07 3.80
CA ILE A 18 3.92 -6.55 5.17
C ILE A 18 4.44 -7.56 6.19
N VAL A 19 4.07 -8.83 6.07
CA VAL A 19 4.56 -9.89 6.98
C VAL A 19 6.08 -10.02 6.88
N ALA A 20 6.65 -10.03 5.67
CA ALA A 20 8.09 -10.09 5.48
C ALA A 20 8.82 -8.90 6.12
N ILE A 21 8.30 -7.68 5.99
CA ILE A 21 8.85 -6.47 6.62
C ILE A 21 8.84 -6.60 8.15
N VAL A 22 7.72 -7.05 8.72
CA VAL A 22 7.60 -7.27 10.17
C VAL A 22 8.62 -8.31 10.63
N LEU A 23 8.71 -9.46 9.95
CA LEU A 23 9.67 -10.50 10.31
C LEU A 23 11.13 -9.99 10.22
N LEU A 24 11.49 -9.26 9.17
CA LEU A 24 12.83 -8.68 9.03
C LEU A 24 13.14 -7.65 10.12
N ALA A 25 12.16 -6.82 10.46
CA ALA A 25 12.31 -5.79 11.49
C ALA A 25 12.54 -6.39 12.89
N PHE A 26 11.84 -7.48 13.23
CA PHE A 26 11.92 -8.11 14.55
C PHE A 26 13.05 -9.14 14.69
N PHE A 27 13.31 -9.95 13.66
CA PHE A 27 14.18 -11.12 13.78
C PHE A 27 15.55 -10.95 13.11
N ALA A 28 15.64 -10.18 12.03
CA ALA A 28 16.88 -10.08 11.26
C ALA A 28 17.74 -8.87 11.65
N SER A 29 17.21 -7.92 12.44
CA SER A 29 17.85 -6.61 12.72
C SER A 29 18.36 -5.87 11.47
N GLY A 30 17.90 -6.29 10.29
CA GLY A 30 18.42 -5.87 9.00
C GLY A 30 17.78 -4.56 8.59
N LYS A 31 18.27 -3.45 9.14
CA LYS A 31 17.73 -2.10 8.85
C LYS A 31 17.75 -1.79 7.35
N ALA A 32 18.82 -2.17 6.64
CA ALA A 32 18.92 -2.00 5.20
C ALA A 32 17.85 -2.80 4.43
N TRP A 33 17.68 -4.08 4.78
CA TRP A 33 16.69 -4.96 4.14
C TRP A 33 15.25 -4.57 4.46
N THR A 34 14.97 -4.17 5.70
CA THR A 34 13.67 -3.66 6.12
C THR A 34 13.32 -2.39 5.35
N ASN A 35 14.28 -1.46 5.21
CA ASN A 35 14.10 -0.25 4.40
C ASN A 35 13.88 -0.56 2.92
N ALA A 36 14.66 -1.48 2.34
CA ALA A 36 14.49 -1.90 0.95
C ALA A 36 13.09 -2.50 0.72
N MET A 37 12.62 -3.38 1.60
CA MET A 37 11.28 -3.96 1.50
C MET A 37 10.17 -2.92 1.71
N LEU A 38 10.36 -1.94 2.60
CA LEU A 38 9.43 -0.81 2.74
C LEU A 38 9.33 0.01 1.45
N VAL A 39 10.46 0.26 0.76
CA VAL A 39 10.46 0.94 -0.55
C VAL A 39 9.71 0.10 -1.59
N VAL A 40 9.98 -1.21 -1.67
CA VAL A 40 9.28 -2.12 -2.59
C VAL A 40 7.77 -2.12 -2.34
N LEU A 41 7.35 -2.21 -1.08
CA LEU A 41 5.93 -2.14 -0.72
C LEU A 41 5.32 -0.78 -1.04
N GLY A 42 6.04 0.31 -0.77
CA GLY A 42 5.59 1.67 -1.10
C GLY A 42 5.38 1.86 -2.61
N LEU A 43 6.34 1.40 -3.42
CA LEU A 43 6.24 1.42 -4.89
C LEU A 43 5.08 0.55 -5.38
N TRP A 44 4.90 -0.64 -4.80
CA TRP A 44 3.77 -1.52 -5.13
C TRP A 44 2.42 -0.84 -4.85
N GLN A 45 2.26 -0.26 -3.65
CA GLN A 45 1.03 0.43 -3.26
C GLN A 45 0.78 1.66 -4.14
N LEU A 46 1.82 2.42 -4.47
CA LEU A 46 1.74 3.58 -5.37
C LEU A 46 1.33 3.16 -6.78
N ALA A 47 1.97 2.14 -7.36
CA ALA A 47 1.62 1.60 -8.67
C ALA A 47 0.18 1.07 -8.69
N SER A 48 -0.23 0.35 -7.65
CA SER A 48 -1.62 -0.10 -7.47
C SER A 48 -2.59 1.10 -7.43
N ALA A 49 -2.24 2.17 -6.72
CA ALA A 49 -3.06 3.36 -6.60
C ALA A 49 -3.22 4.09 -7.95
N PHE A 50 -2.13 4.27 -8.69
CA PHE A 50 -2.16 4.87 -10.02
C PHE A 50 -2.97 4.04 -11.01
N HIS A 51 -2.75 2.72 -11.03
CA HIS A 51 -3.54 1.82 -11.87
C HIS A 51 -5.04 1.92 -11.54
N LEU A 52 -5.40 1.95 -10.25
CA LEU A 52 -6.79 2.11 -9.84
C LEU A 52 -7.38 3.46 -10.27
N MET A 53 -6.63 4.55 -10.17
CA MET A 53 -7.10 5.87 -10.59
C MET A 53 -7.30 5.99 -12.10
N TYR A 54 -6.36 5.45 -12.90
CA TYR A 54 -6.39 5.58 -14.35
C TYR A 54 -7.45 4.67 -14.98
N VAL A 55 -7.51 3.41 -14.52
CA VAL A 55 -8.40 2.40 -15.10
C VAL A 55 -9.80 2.45 -14.49
N TYR A 56 -9.95 2.90 -13.23
CA TYR A 56 -11.21 2.90 -12.50
C TYR A 56 -11.54 4.27 -11.91
N GLN A 57 -12.09 5.16 -12.74
CA GLN A 57 -12.40 6.56 -12.40
C GLN A 57 -13.29 6.75 -11.16
N HIS A 58 -14.10 5.76 -10.78
CA HIS A 58 -14.95 5.82 -9.57
C HIS A 58 -14.17 5.65 -8.26
N ILE A 59 -12.91 5.21 -8.30
CA ILE A 59 -12.10 4.97 -7.09
C ILE A 59 -11.14 6.13 -6.84
N LYS A 60 -11.41 6.87 -5.77
CA LYS A 60 -10.64 8.06 -5.39
C LYS A 60 -9.37 7.68 -4.60
N ARG A 61 -8.25 7.36 -5.26
CA ARG A 61 -6.94 7.17 -4.60
C ARG A 61 -6.04 8.41 -4.57
N LEU A 62 -6.50 9.55 -5.10
CA LEU A 62 -5.72 10.79 -5.17
C LEU A 62 -5.16 11.25 -3.82
N ASN A 63 -5.93 11.12 -2.74
CA ASN A 63 -5.47 11.50 -1.40
C ASN A 63 -4.28 10.65 -0.93
N PHE A 64 -4.25 9.36 -1.28
CA PHE A 64 -3.11 8.51 -0.96
C PHE A 64 -1.87 8.93 -1.73
N VAL A 65 -1.99 9.18 -3.03
CA VAL A 65 -0.88 9.65 -3.86
C VAL A 65 -0.30 10.97 -3.31
N LYS A 66 -1.17 11.93 -2.97
CA LYS A 66 -0.75 13.20 -2.33
C LYS A 66 0.03 12.97 -1.04
N ILE A 67 -0.49 12.12 -0.14
CA ILE A 67 0.15 11.83 1.14
C ILE A 67 1.49 11.13 0.93
N VAL A 68 1.58 10.16 0.02
CA VAL A 68 2.84 9.46 -0.27
C VAL A 68 3.89 10.41 -0.84
N ILE A 69 3.51 11.34 -1.72
CA ILE A 69 4.43 12.37 -2.23
C ILE A 69 4.92 13.28 -1.10
N VAL A 70 4.01 13.77 -0.27
CA VAL A 70 4.37 14.60 0.90
C VAL A 70 5.30 13.85 1.84
N LEU A 71 5.02 12.57 2.12
CA LEU A 71 5.90 11.73 2.93
C LEU A 71 7.25 11.51 2.26
N ALA A 72 7.30 11.19 0.96
CA ALA A 72 8.56 10.96 0.26
C ALA A 72 9.50 12.19 0.31
N VAL A 73 8.94 13.39 0.17
CA VAL A 73 9.71 14.64 0.24
C VAL A 73 10.09 15.00 1.68
N SER A 74 9.20 14.76 2.65
CA SER A 74 9.44 15.13 4.06
C SER A 74 10.26 14.09 4.83
N LEU A 75 10.25 12.81 4.42
CA LEU A 75 10.92 11.73 5.15
C LEU A 75 12.41 11.97 5.41
N PRO A 76 13.23 12.45 4.46
CA PRO A 76 14.65 12.72 4.71
C PRO A 76 14.86 13.76 5.81
N ILE A 77 14.02 14.80 5.80
CA ILE A 77 14.02 15.87 6.80
C ILE A 77 13.67 15.28 8.18
N TRP A 78 12.58 14.52 8.26
CA TRP A 78 12.12 13.91 9.51
C TRP A 78 13.10 12.87 10.06
N MET A 79 13.76 12.08 9.20
CA MET A 79 14.80 11.14 9.64
C MET A 79 15.97 11.87 10.31
N HIS A 80 16.29 13.09 9.86
CA HIS A 80 17.36 13.87 10.48
C HIS A 80 16.96 14.42 11.86
N PHE A 81 15.70 14.83 12.05
CA PHE A 81 15.23 15.44 13.30
C PHE A 81 14.77 14.43 14.37
N VAL A 82 14.08 13.36 13.97
CA VAL A 82 13.38 12.45 14.90
C VAL A 82 13.86 10.99 14.79
N GLY A 83 14.89 10.75 13.96
CA GLY A 83 15.53 9.44 13.83
C GLY A 83 14.55 8.33 13.44
N GLY A 84 14.52 7.25 14.23
CA GLY A 84 13.68 6.08 13.97
C GLY A 84 12.16 6.34 14.05
N PHE A 85 11.73 7.37 14.78
CA PHE A 85 10.31 7.70 14.89
C PHE A 85 9.73 8.27 13.58
N ALA A 86 10.58 8.74 12.66
CA ALA A 86 10.17 9.17 11.33
C ALA A 86 9.49 8.08 10.49
N TYR A 87 9.65 6.80 10.85
CA TYR A 87 9.00 5.67 10.19
C TYR A 87 7.54 5.46 10.63
N LEU A 88 7.09 6.06 11.74
CA LEU A 88 5.71 5.91 12.23
C LEU A 88 4.66 6.41 11.20
N PRO A 89 4.79 7.62 10.63
CA PRO A 89 3.89 8.08 9.57
C PRO A 89 3.90 7.16 8.34
N VAL A 90 5.07 6.62 7.97
CA VAL A 90 5.20 5.68 6.85
C VAL A 90 4.41 4.41 7.12
N ALA A 91 4.60 3.80 8.29
CA ALA A 91 3.86 2.61 8.70
C ALA A 91 2.34 2.87 8.72
N GLY A 92 1.92 4.03 9.24
CA GLY A 92 0.52 4.43 9.26
C GLY A 92 -0.10 4.51 7.86
N VAL A 93 0.62 5.10 6.89
CA VAL A 93 0.15 5.21 5.50
C VAL A 93 0.10 3.86 4.79
N VAL A 94 1.11 3.00 5.02
CA VAL A 94 1.13 1.63 4.49
C VAL A 94 -0.08 0.84 4.97
N VAL A 95 -0.36 0.87 6.28
CA VAL A 95 -1.51 0.18 6.90
C VAL A 95 -2.83 0.77 6.39
N TRP A 96 -2.93 2.10 6.32
CA TRP A 96 -4.13 2.76 5.83
C TRP A 96 -4.46 2.35 4.38
N TYR A 97 -3.46 2.30 3.49
CA TYR A 97 -3.67 1.86 2.12
C TYR A 97 -4.10 0.39 2.06
N PHE A 98 -3.44 -0.48 2.82
CA PHE A 98 -3.77 -1.90 2.90
C PHE A 98 -5.22 -2.14 3.35
N VAL A 99 -5.66 -1.48 4.44
CA VAL A 99 -7.05 -1.55 4.92
C VAL A 99 -8.02 -1.10 3.84
N ARG A 100 -7.67 -0.06 3.09
CA ARG A 100 -8.51 0.43 2.00
C ARG A 100 -8.56 -0.55 0.82
N THR A 101 -7.47 -1.28 0.54
CA THR A 101 -7.45 -2.37 -0.45
C THR A 101 -8.31 -3.56 -0.01
N VAL A 102 -8.29 -3.91 1.28
CA VAL A 102 -9.21 -4.93 1.84
C VAL A 102 -10.66 -4.52 1.63
N ARG A 103 -11.04 -3.28 1.97
CA ARG A 103 -12.40 -2.77 1.78
C ARG A 103 -12.86 -2.83 0.33
N ASP A 104 -12.02 -2.39 -0.60
CA ASP A 104 -12.32 -2.45 -2.03
C ASP A 104 -12.46 -3.90 -2.51
N THR A 105 -11.64 -4.81 -1.99
CA THR A 105 -11.73 -6.25 -2.31
C THR A 105 -13.06 -6.80 -1.85
N ILE A 106 -13.47 -6.56 -0.60
CA ILE A 106 -14.76 -7.02 -0.08
C ILE A 106 -15.91 -6.46 -0.93
N ALA A 107 -15.88 -5.16 -1.24
CA ALA A 107 -16.90 -4.53 -2.07
C ALA A 107 -16.97 -5.15 -3.47
N VAL A 108 -15.84 -5.49 -4.08
CA VAL A 108 -15.75 -6.19 -5.37
C VAL A 108 -16.27 -7.63 -5.26
N TYR A 109 -16.03 -8.34 -4.16
CA TYR A 109 -16.50 -9.72 -4.00
C TYR A 109 -18.00 -9.83 -3.81
N ASN A 110 -18.59 -8.86 -3.11
CA ASN A 110 -20.01 -8.84 -2.78
C ASN A 110 -20.92 -8.39 -3.94
N ARG A 111 -20.38 -7.94 -5.09
CA ARG A 111 -21.24 -7.56 -6.24
C ARG A 111 -21.85 -8.81 -6.90
N PRO A 112 -23.16 -8.80 -7.21
CA PRO A 112 -23.86 -9.93 -7.81
C PRO A 112 -23.25 -10.35 -9.16
N ARG A 113 -23.33 -11.64 -9.50
CA ARG A 113 -22.71 -12.25 -10.70
C ARG A 113 -23.10 -11.55 -12.01
N SER A 114 -24.33 -11.05 -12.13
CA SER A 114 -24.82 -10.33 -13.32
C SER A 114 -24.11 -9.00 -13.60
N PHE A 115 -23.41 -8.43 -12.62
CA PHE A 115 -22.57 -7.25 -12.82
C PHE A 115 -21.26 -7.57 -13.52
N TRP A 116 -20.94 -8.85 -13.74
CA TRP A 116 -19.68 -9.35 -14.27
C TRP A 116 -19.74 -9.84 -15.72
N ASP A 117 -20.95 -9.92 -16.30
CA ASP A 117 -21.22 -10.47 -17.64
C ASP A 117 -21.44 -9.39 -18.73
N LEU A 118 -21.00 -8.15 -18.48
CA LEU A 118 -21.00 -7.02 -19.43
C LEU A 118 -19.58 -6.47 -19.60
#